data_AF-A0A961R6E9-F1
#
_entry.id   AF-A0A961R6E9-F1
#
_cell.length_a   1.000
_cell.length_b   1.000
_cell.length_c   1.000
_cell.angle_alpha   90.00
_cell.angle_beta   90.00
_cell.angle_gamma   90.00
#
_symmetry.space_group_name_H-M   'P 1'
#
loop_
_entity.id
_entity.type
_entity.pdbx_description
1 polymer ?
#
loop_
_entity_poly.entity_id
_entity_poly.type
_entity_poly.pdbx_seq_one_letter_code
_entity_poly.pdbx_strand_id
1 'polypeptide(L)' 'DGPAELDTAKLQVAALEDGIIIEPGQVFWANPQEVENGRTNYFRLGFSSIPEDRIAPGLERLRELTDRQLGK' A
#
# COMPACT_ATOMS: atom_id res chain seq x y z
N ASP A 1 5.31 -5.77 3.32
CA ASP A 1 4.23 -6.42 2.54
C ASP A 1 2.97 -6.43 3.39
N GLY A 2 1.80 -6.49 2.75
CA GLY A 2 0.50 -6.55 3.43
C GLY A 2 -0.11 -7.96 3.46
N PRO A 3 -1.33 -8.13 4.01
CA PRO A 3 -2.07 -9.39 3.96
C PRO A 3 -2.28 -9.88 2.52
N ALA A 4 -2.34 -11.19 2.29
CA ALA A 4 -2.37 -11.76 0.94
C ALA A 4 -3.57 -11.29 0.08
N GLU A 5 -4.70 -11.01 0.74
CA GLU A 5 -5.94 -10.55 0.11
C GLU A 5 -5.93 -9.05 -0.24
N LEU A 6 -4.89 -8.32 0.19
CA LEU A 6 -4.76 -6.89 -0.06
C LEU A 6 -4.45 -6.63 -1.54
N ASP A 7 -5.21 -5.71 -2.13
CA ASP A 7 -4.99 -5.13 -3.44
C ASP A 7 -4.34 -3.75 -3.26
N THR A 8 -3.03 -3.67 -3.49
CA THR A 8 -2.28 -2.42 -3.31
C THR A 8 -2.55 -1.39 -4.39
N ALA A 9 -3.11 -1.78 -5.54
CA ALA A 9 -3.56 -0.83 -6.55
C ALA A 9 -4.82 -0.10 -6.07
N LYS A 10 -5.78 -0.82 -5.48
CA LYS A 10 -6.96 -0.20 -4.83
C LYS A 10 -6.57 0.61 -3.60
N LEU A 11 -5.64 0.11 -2.80
CA LEU A 11 -5.16 0.83 -1.61
C LEU A 11 -4.48 2.14 -2.01
N GLN A 12 -3.71 2.17 -3.11
CA GLN A 12 -3.07 3.39 -3.59
C GLN A 12 -4.08 4.49 -3.90
N VAL A 13 -5.17 4.15 -4.59
CA VAL A 13 -6.23 5.11 -4.93
C VAL A 13 -6.85 5.69 -3.66
N ALA A 14 -7.20 4.84 -2.69
CA ALA A 14 -7.81 5.27 -1.43
C ALA A 14 -6.82 6.06 -0.55
N ALA A 15 -5.56 5.66 -0.50
CA ALA A 15 -4.51 6.33 0.28
C ALA A 15 -4.22 7.73 -0.27
N LEU A 16 -4.28 7.91 -1.59
CA LEU A 16 -4.05 9.21 -2.23
C LEU A 16 -5.10 10.25 -1.80
N GLU A 17 -6.36 9.83 -1.61
CA GLU A 17 -7.43 10.70 -1.10
C GLU A 17 -7.13 11.22 0.31
N ASP A 18 -6.40 10.45 1.12
CA ASP A 18 -5.96 10.81 2.47
C ASP A 18 -4.57 11.48 2.51
N GLY A 19 -4.01 11.82 1.34
CA GLY A 19 -2.70 12.45 1.21
C GLY A 19 -1.52 11.51 1.46
N ILE A 20 -1.72 10.21 1.37
CA ILE A 20 -0.70 9.16 1.54
C ILE A 20 -0.34 8.60 0.17
N ILE A 21 0.95 8.65 -0.18
CA ILE A 21 1.45 8.09 -1.44
C ILE A 21 2.12 6.75 -1.14
N ILE A 22 1.65 5.69 -1.77
CA ILE A 22 2.31 4.38 -1.79
C ILE A 22 2.61 3.98 -3.23
N GLU A 23 3.63 3.14 -3.41
CA GLU A 23 4.00 2.57 -4.70
C GLU A 23 3.60 1.09 -4.76
N PRO A 24 2.59 0.70 -5.55
CA PRO A 24 2.22 -0.69 -5.74
C PRO A 24 3.41 -1.53 -6.25
N GLY A 25 3.59 -2.71 -5.66
CA GLY A 25 4.78 -3.55 -5.85
C GLY A 25 4.86 -4.28 -7.19
N GLN A 26 3.76 -4.33 -7.94
CA GLN A 26 3.59 -5.13 -9.16
C GLN A 26 4.67 -4.83 -10.21
N VAL A 27 5.02 -3.55 -10.38
CA VAL A 27 6.00 -3.09 -11.38
C VAL A 27 7.45 -3.51 -11.08
N PHE A 28 7.72 -3.99 -9.86
CA PHE A 28 9.08 -4.36 -9.44
C PHE A 28 9.38 -5.86 -9.58
N TRP A 29 8.41 -6.66 -10.01
CA TRP A 29 8.62 -8.09 -10.27
C TRP A 29 9.12 -8.30 -11.71
N ALA A 30 10.18 -9.11 -11.86
CA ALA A 30 10.75 -9.42 -13.16
C ALA A 30 9.81 -10.27 -14.04
N ASN A 31 8.94 -11.07 -13.42
CA ASN A 31 7.99 -11.94 -14.09
C ASN A 31 6.55 -11.44 -13.88
N PRO A 32 5.87 -10.93 -14.92
CA PRO A 32 4.48 -10.48 -14.84
C PRO A 32 3.48 -11.56 -14.38
N GLN A 33 3.74 -12.84 -14.67
CA GLN A 33 2.86 -13.92 -14.22
C GLN A 33 2.83 -14.06 -12.69
N GLU A 34 3.87 -13.63 -11.97
CA GLU A 34 3.86 -13.65 -10.51
C GLU A 34 2.88 -12.63 -9.93
N VAL A 35 2.65 -11.52 -10.63
CA VAL A 35 1.65 -10.50 -10.28
C VAL A 35 0.24 -11.01 -10.56
N GLU A 36 0.04 -11.62 -11.73
CA GLU A 36 -1.25 -12.18 -12.15
C GLU A 36 -1.71 -13.33 -11.22
N ASN A 37 -0.75 -14.07 -10.64
CA ASN A 37 -0.99 -15.14 -9.66
C ASN A 37 -1.23 -14.64 -8.22
N GLY A 38 -1.53 -13.36 -8.00
CA GLY A 38 -2.02 -12.86 -6.71
C GLY A 38 -0.97 -12.20 -5.80
N ARG A 39 0.22 -11.84 -6.30
CA ARG A 39 1.17 -10.99 -5.54
C ARG A 39 0.81 -9.51 -5.59
N THR A 40 -0.44 -9.18 -5.28
CA THR A 40 -0.96 -7.79 -5.29
C THR A 40 -0.79 -7.07 -3.97
N ASN A 41 -0.30 -7.75 -2.92
CA ASN A 41 -0.18 -7.23 -1.55
C ASN A 41 1.16 -6.54 -1.24
N TYR A 42 2.05 -6.44 -2.22
CA TYR A 42 3.35 -5.77 -2.07
C TYR A 42 3.25 -4.30 -2.45
N PHE A 43 3.97 -3.44 -1.72
CA PHE A 43 4.09 -2.00 -1.99
C PHE A 43 5.34 -1.44 -1.30
N ARG A 44 5.77 -0.23 -1.70
CA ARG A 44 6.87 0.51 -1.08
C ARG A 44 6.38 1.77 -0.39
N LEU A 45 7.11 2.17 0.64
CA LEU A 45 6.90 3.41 1.40
C LEU A 45 8.19 4.24 1.35
N GLY A 46 8.11 5.44 0.77
CA GLY A 46 9.17 6.43 0.83
C GLY A 46 8.98 7.34 2.03
N PHE A 47 9.79 7.18 3.08
CA PHE A 47 9.70 8.01 4.31
C PHE A 47 10.86 9.01 4.46
N SER A 48 11.92 8.89 3.65
CA SER A 48 13.13 9.71 3.77
C SER A 48 12.92 11.22 3.58
N SER A 49 11.79 11.60 2.98
CA SER A 49 11.43 12.99 2.66
C SER A 49 10.17 13.45 3.41
N ILE A 50 9.72 12.70 4.42
CA ILE A 50 8.53 12.99 5.22
C ILE A 50 8.99 13.43 6.62
N PRO A 51 8.46 14.55 7.17
CA PRO A 51 8.70 14.92 8.56
C PRO A 51 8.33 13.78 9.53
N GLU A 52 9.16 13.52 10.54
CA GLU A 52 8.98 12.38 11.46
C GLU A 52 7.62 12.37 12.17
N ASP A 53 7.12 13.56 12.54
CA ASP A 53 5.81 13.78 13.17
C ASP A 53 4.62 13.41 12.27
N ARG A 54 4.84 13.26 10.96
CA ARG A 54 3.82 12.83 9.98
C ARG A 54 3.81 11.33 9.73
N ILE A 55 4.88 10.61 10.09
CA ILE A 55 5.02 9.19 9.78
C ILE A 55 3.97 8.37 10.54
N ALA A 56 3.92 8.48 11.87
CA ALA A 56 3.01 7.68 12.69
C ALA A 56 1.52 7.94 12.35
N PRO A 57 1.03 9.19 12.26
CA PRO A 57 -0.36 9.45 11.86
C PRO A 57 -0.69 8.96 10.43
N GLY A 58 0.29 9.02 9.51
CA GLY A 58 0.12 8.49 8.16
C GLY A 58 -0.04 6.97 8.15
N LEU A 59 0.76 6.25 8.96
CA LEU A 59 0.66 4.80 9.08
C LEU A 59 -0.67 4.35 9.73
N GLU A 60 -1.20 5.12 10.69
CA GLU A 60 -2.49 4.83 11.31
C GLU A 60 -3.64 4.92 10.30
N ARG A 61 -3.68 5.97 9.49
CA ARG A 61 -4.66 6.10 8.40
C ARG A 61 -4.50 5.00 7.36
N LEU A 62 -3.25 4.68 6.98
CA LEU A 62 -2.99 3.59 6.03
C LEU A 62 -3.50 2.23 6.56
N ARG A 63 -3.37 1.98 7.87
CA ARG A 63 -3.96 0.80 8.53
C ARG A 63 -5.48 0.81 8.41
N GLU A 64 -6.15 1.92 8.72
CA GLU A 64 -7.61 2.03 8.63
C GLU A 64 -8.13 1.77 7.21
N LEU A 65 -7.44 2.30 6.19
CA LEU A 65 -7.76 2.04 4.79
C LEU A 65 -7.57 0.57 4.41
N THR A 66 -6.53 -0.06 4.96
CA THR A 66 -6.24 -1.49 4.78
C THR A 66 -7.34 -2.35 5.42
N ASP A 67 -7.70 -2.08 6.67
CA ASP A 67 -8.75 -2.81 7.39
C ASP A 67 -10.10 -2.67 6.68
N ARG A 68 -10.44 -1.47 6.22
CA ARG A 68 -11.65 -1.21 5.42
C ARG A 68 -11.68 -2.02 4.13
N GLN A 69 -10.54 -2.13 3.42
CA GLN A 69 -10.46 -2.93 2.19
C GLN A 69 -10.65 -4.43 2.49
N LEU A 70 -10.14 -4.90 3.63
CA LEU A 70 -10.21 -6.30 4.05
C LEU A 70 -11.52 -6.64 4.80
N GLY A 71 -12.38 -5.65 5.05
CA GLY A 71 -13.65 -5.83 5.77
C GLY A 71 -13.47 -6.16 7.25
N LYS A 72 -12.43 -5.60 7.89
CA LYS A 72 -12.13 -5.75 9.33
C LYS A 72 -12.62 -4.58 10.16
#